data_AF-A0A933FTR7-F1
#
_entry.id   AF-A0A933FTR7-F1
#
_cell.length_a   1.000
_cell.length_b   1.000
_cell.length_c   1.000
_cell.angle_alpha   90.00
_cell.angle_beta   90.00
_cell.angle_gamma   90.00
#
_symmetry.space_group_name_H-M   'P 1'
#
loop_
_entity.id
_entity.type
_entity.pdbx_description
1 polymer ?
#
loop_
_entity_poly.entity_id
_entity_poly.type
_entity_poly.pdbx_seq_one_letter_code
_entity_poly.pdbx_strand_id
1 'polypeptide(L)'
;MNIPELIRLRLEELGHEQKELAVAARVTESYISQLLTGKKSLPAPTRSDIYKKIEAFLKLPAGKLSRLAELQRSEELKRKIEQPPRPLFKEVRELILRKCKPEQTRQLRPLFEKESFGEIERLVTQKLLDVVKGVAKEEWKNENWLRAVARLNHKSYEEMRVIVLEFLDTDIFNLSVQNFLYFLEPLVQSWDVDLVTFAMKIVLTPELGREGLKQFEFVERGPIPAIEEEPGLKQFLQDCNLSSDITQEELAFLRRLQFKDRRPTALYYYRELQNLRDPLHFRTPGFKRGDIQAEANRRGILLSHRFTDD
;
A
#
# COMPACT_ATOMS: atom_id res chain seq x y z
N MET A 1 -10.68 21.84 -13.98
CA MET A 1 -11.57 22.09 -12.83
C MET A 1 -10.91 21.49 -11.60
N ASN A 2 -10.54 22.35 -10.65
CA ASN A 2 -9.84 21.93 -9.44
C ASN A 2 -10.83 21.57 -8.33
N ILE A 3 -10.36 20.84 -7.31
CA ILE A 3 -11.22 20.38 -6.21
C ILE A 3 -11.88 21.54 -5.44
N PRO A 4 -11.18 22.63 -5.08
CA PRO A 4 -11.79 23.74 -4.36
C PRO A 4 -12.93 24.42 -5.13
N GLU A 5 -12.77 24.56 -6.45
CA GLU A 5 -13.78 25.17 -7.35
C GLU A 5 -15.05 24.31 -7.39
N LEU A 6 -14.89 22.99 -7.53
CA LEU A 6 -16.02 22.05 -7.55
C LEU A 6 -16.80 22.05 -6.23
N ILE A 7 -16.10 22.14 -5.08
CA ILE A 7 -16.76 22.19 -3.77
C ILE A 7 -17.53 23.50 -3.59
N ARG A 8 -16.92 24.65 -3.94
CA ARG A 8 -17.60 25.97 -3.86
C ARG A 8 -18.86 26.01 -4.71
N LEU A 9 -18.75 25.60 -5.98
CA LEU A 9 -19.88 25.58 -6.91
C LEU A 9 -21.04 24.76 -6.35
N ARG A 10 -20.76 23.56 -5.81
CA ARG A 10 -21.81 22.71 -5.24
C ARG A 10 -22.42 23.26 -3.95
N LEU A 11 -21.64 23.93 -3.11
CA LEU A 11 -22.17 24.57 -1.91
C LEU A 11 -23.13 25.71 -2.29
N GLU A 12 -22.78 26.52 -3.28
CA GLU A 12 -23.64 27.59 -3.80
C GLU A 12 -24.92 27.04 -4.42
N GLU A 13 -24.83 26.01 -5.28
CA GLU A 13 -25.99 25.37 -5.92
C GLU A 13 -26.97 24.75 -4.92
N LEU A 14 -26.46 24.22 -3.80
CA LEU A 14 -27.28 23.58 -2.77
C LEU A 14 -27.69 24.54 -1.64
N GLY A 15 -27.19 25.78 -1.64
CA GLY A 15 -27.46 26.77 -0.59
C GLY A 15 -26.88 26.41 0.78
N HIS A 16 -25.76 25.69 0.83
CA HIS A 16 -25.13 25.23 2.07
C HIS A 16 -23.89 26.06 2.44
N GLU A 17 -23.68 26.26 3.73
CA GLU A 17 -22.50 26.96 4.25
C GLU A 17 -21.30 26.03 4.50
N GLN A 18 -20.09 26.60 4.57
CA GLN A 18 -18.86 25.85 4.87
C GLN A 18 -18.93 25.16 6.24
N LYS A 19 -19.59 25.79 7.21
CA LYS A 19 -19.80 25.25 8.56
C LYS A 19 -20.60 23.96 8.55
N GLU A 20 -21.65 23.88 7.72
CA GLU A 20 -22.47 22.68 7.58
C GLU A 20 -21.67 21.52 6.95
N LEU A 21 -20.87 21.83 5.93
CA LEU A 21 -19.95 20.87 5.33
C LEU A 21 -18.91 20.36 6.35
N ALA A 22 -18.38 21.24 7.20
CA ALA A 22 -17.41 20.86 8.24
C ALA A 22 -18.01 19.88 9.24
N VAL A 23 -19.25 20.14 9.70
CA VAL A 23 -20.01 19.23 10.57
C VAL A 23 -20.25 17.88 9.88
N ALA A 24 -20.69 17.88 8.62
CA ALA A 24 -20.95 16.65 7.87
C ALA A 24 -19.67 15.81 7.63
N ALA A 25 -18.55 16.47 7.34
CA ALA A 25 -17.25 15.84 7.19
C ALA A 25 -16.60 15.43 8.52
N ARG A 26 -17.15 15.90 9.66
CA ARG A 26 -16.61 15.76 11.01
C ARG A 26 -15.18 16.30 11.11
N VAL A 27 -14.98 17.52 10.63
CA VAL A 27 -13.70 18.24 10.66
C VAL A 27 -13.96 19.68 11.09
N THR A 28 -12.90 20.44 11.39
CA THR A 28 -13.05 21.84 11.78
C THR A 28 -13.43 22.72 10.58
N GLU A 29 -14.17 23.80 10.83
CA GLU A 29 -14.53 24.78 9.79
C GLU A 29 -13.30 25.43 9.16
N SER A 30 -12.28 25.73 9.98
CA SER A 30 -10.99 26.24 9.51
C SER A 30 -10.33 25.30 8.51
N TYR A 31 -10.42 23.99 8.70
CA TYR A 31 -9.88 23.01 7.76
C TYR A 31 -10.60 23.08 6.40
N ILE A 32 -11.94 23.15 6.38
CA ILE A 32 -12.71 23.34 5.14
C ILE A 32 -12.34 24.66 4.46
N SER A 33 -12.22 25.75 5.20
CA SER A 33 -11.79 27.05 4.66
C SER A 33 -10.38 26.98 4.03
N GLN A 34 -9.44 26.28 4.68
CA GLN A 34 -8.08 26.08 4.16
C GLN A 34 -8.04 25.19 2.90
N LEU A 35 -8.92 24.18 2.84
CA LEU A 35 -9.11 23.38 1.62
C LEU A 35 -9.67 24.23 0.48
N LEU A 36 -10.68 25.05 0.76
CA LEU A 36 -11.33 25.89 -0.25
C LEU A 36 -10.42 27.01 -0.74
N THR A 37 -9.49 27.51 0.08
CA THR A 37 -8.51 28.53 -0.34
C THR A 37 -7.30 27.94 -1.06
N GLY A 38 -7.22 26.61 -1.19
CA GLY A 38 -6.08 25.93 -1.79
C GLY A 38 -4.81 25.97 -0.93
N LYS A 39 -4.89 26.45 0.32
CA LYS A 39 -3.78 26.41 1.28
C LYS A 39 -3.47 24.99 1.75
N LYS A 40 -4.48 24.10 1.73
CA LYS A 40 -4.34 22.67 2.04
C LYS A 40 -4.89 21.81 0.91
N SER A 41 -4.24 20.68 0.69
CA SER A 41 -4.71 19.63 -0.21
C SER A 41 -5.53 18.60 0.56
N LEU A 42 -6.53 17.99 -0.09
CA LEU A 42 -7.28 16.88 0.50
C LEU A 42 -6.37 15.68 0.77
N PRO A 43 -6.66 14.84 1.78
CA PRO A 43 -5.78 13.74 2.20
C PRO A 43 -5.74 12.57 1.22
N ALA A 44 -4.82 11.60 1.30
CA ALA A 44 -4.79 10.54 0.29
C ALA A 44 -6.11 9.72 0.27
N PRO A 45 -6.73 9.45 -0.90
CA PRO A 45 -8.06 8.82 -0.96
C PRO A 45 -8.17 7.46 -0.27
N THR A 46 -7.12 6.66 -0.32
CA THR A 46 -7.04 5.35 0.35
C THR A 46 -6.96 5.44 1.88
N ARG A 47 -6.73 6.64 2.43
CA ARG A 47 -6.39 6.87 3.84
C ARG A 47 -7.46 7.66 4.59
N SER A 48 -8.55 8.04 3.94
CA SER A 48 -9.58 8.89 4.55
C SER A 48 -10.98 8.58 4.06
N ASP A 49 -11.94 8.63 4.98
CA ASP A 49 -13.38 8.63 4.69
C ASP A 49 -13.93 10.03 4.38
N ILE A 50 -13.08 11.08 4.42
CA ILE A 50 -13.51 12.47 4.19
C ILE A 50 -14.14 12.65 2.81
N TYR A 51 -13.61 11.97 1.79
CA TYR A 51 -14.14 12.00 0.43
C TYR A 51 -15.59 11.53 0.39
N LYS A 52 -15.86 10.39 1.01
CA LYS A 52 -17.22 9.83 1.06
C LYS A 52 -18.18 10.78 1.76
N LYS A 53 -17.75 11.43 2.85
CA LYS A 53 -18.57 12.37 3.62
C LYS A 53 -18.87 13.65 2.84
N ILE A 54 -17.84 14.25 2.22
CA ILE A 54 -18.00 15.46 1.38
C ILE A 54 -18.84 15.14 0.14
N GLU A 55 -18.58 14.01 -0.54
CA GLU A 55 -19.35 13.59 -1.73
C GLU A 55 -20.82 13.34 -1.38
N ALA A 56 -21.10 12.69 -0.25
CA ALA A 56 -22.46 12.46 0.22
C ALA A 56 -23.19 13.77 0.53
N PHE A 57 -22.54 14.71 1.23
CA PHE A 57 -23.12 16.01 1.55
C PHE A 57 -23.41 16.85 0.30
N LEU A 58 -22.46 16.88 -0.64
CA LEU A 58 -22.57 17.67 -1.89
C LEU A 58 -23.34 16.97 -3.01
N LYS A 59 -23.93 15.80 -2.74
CA LYS A 59 -24.66 14.96 -3.72
C LYS A 59 -23.83 14.72 -4.99
N LEU A 60 -22.53 14.45 -4.80
CA LEU A 60 -21.60 14.12 -5.88
C LEU A 60 -21.57 12.60 -6.13
N PRO A 61 -21.26 12.16 -7.37
CA PRO A 61 -21.02 10.75 -7.64
C PRO A 61 -19.88 10.21 -6.76
N ALA A 62 -20.09 9.04 -6.17
CA ALA A 62 -19.10 8.41 -5.31
C ALA A 62 -17.77 8.21 -6.05
N GLY A 63 -16.67 8.60 -5.40
CA GLY A 63 -15.30 8.50 -5.92
C GLY A 63 -14.88 9.63 -6.86
N LYS A 64 -15.74 10.61 -7.18
CA LYS A 64 -15.38 11.74 -8.04
C LYS A 64 -14.26 12.60 -7.43
N LEU A 65 -14.37 12.96 -6.15
CA LEU A 65 -13.35 13.76 -5.47
C LEU A 65 -12.09 12.94 -5.22
N SER A 66 -12.24 11.63 -4.95
CA SER A 66 -11.12 10.71 -4.76
C SER A 66 -10.21 10.66 -6.00
N ARG A 67 -10.80 10.50 -7.21
CA ARG A 67 -10.06 10.46 -8.48
C ARG A 67 -9.34 11.78 -8.78
N LEU A 68 -10.02 12.91 -8.57
CA LEU A 68 -9.41 14.23 -8.79
C LEU A 68 -8.20 14.46 -7.87
N ALA A 69 -8.30 14.01 -6.63
CA ALA A 69 -7.19 14.14 -5.67
C ALA A 69 -6.02 13.22 -5.97
N GLU A 70 -6.26 12.01 -6.50
CA GLU A 70 -5.20 11.12 -6.99
C GLU A 70 -4.43 11.75 -8.15
N LEU A 71 -5.14 12.32 -9.13
CA LEU A 71 -4.52 12.99 -10.28
C LEU A 71 -3.65 14.16 -9.82
N GLN A 72 -4.21 15.08 -9.01
CA GLN A 72 -3.47 16.23 -8.49
C GLN A 72 -2.24 15.82 -7.67
N ARG A 73 -2.35 14.79 -6.83
CA ARG A 73 -1.21 14.27 -6.05
C ARG A 73 -0.12 13.66 -6.92
N SER A 74 -0.49 12.91 -7.94
CA SER A 74 0.50 12.27 -8.83
C SER A 74 1.35 13.33 -9.55
N GLU A 75 0.76 14.48 -9.87
CA GLU A 75 1.45 15.64 -10.44
C GLU A 75 2.34 16.34 -9.41
N GLU A 76 1.86 16.54 -8.17
CA GLU A 76 2.67 17.10 -7.08
C GLU A 76 3.87 16.21 -6.73
N LEU A 77 3.69 14.87 -6.71
CA LEU A 77 4.75 13.92 -6.41
C LEU A 77 5.82 13.91 -7.51
N LYS A 78 5.42 13.96 -8.80
CA LYS A 78 6.35 14.10 -9.93
C LYS A 78 7.23 15.35 -9.80
N ARG A 79 6.66 16.47 -9.34
CA ARG A 79 7.41 17.73 -9.11
C ARG A 79 8.38 17.67 -7.92
N LYS A 80 8.11 16.82 -6.92
CA LYS A 80 8.95 16.70 -5.72
C LYS A 80 10.16 15.78 -5.89
N ILE A 81 10.12 14.87 -6.85
CA ILE A 81 11.23 13.91 -7.11
C ILE A 81 12.52 14.63 -7.58
N GLU A 82 12.43 15.87 -8.04
CA GLU A 82 13.57 16.65 -8.54
C GLU A 82 14.28 17.49 -7.46
N GLN A 83 13.74 17.59 -6.23
CA GLN A 83 14.35 18.43 -5.19
C GLN A 83 15.32 17.64 -4.31
N PRO A 84 16.50 18.21 -3.99
CA PRO A 84 17.44 17.58 -3.11
C PRO A 84 16.85 17.42 -1.69
N PRO A 85 17.17 16.31 -1.01
CA PRO A 85 16.64 15.99 0.31
C PRO A 85 17.08 17.04 1.34
N ARG A 86 16.12 17.63 2.05
CA ARG A 86 16.40 18.62 3.11
C ARG A 86 16.77 17.91 4.42
N PRO A 87 17.70 18.48 5.22
CA PRO A 87 17.99 17.96 6.56
C PRO A 87 16.75 17.92 7.45
N LEU A 88 16.62 16.89 8.29
CA LEU A 88 15.64 16.92 9.38
C LEU A 88 15.96 18.03 10.37
N PHE A 89 14.93 18.61 10.98
CA PHE A 89 15.08 19.54 12.08
C PHE A 89 15.84 18.87 13.24
N LYS A 90 16.82 19.57 13.80
CA LYS A 90 17.66 19.06 14.89
C LYS A 90 16.82 18.59 16.07
N GLU A 91 15.73 19.29 16.36
CA GLU A 91 14.78 18.95 17.41
C GLU A 91 14.10 17.59 17.16
N VAL A 92 13.67 17.33 15.92
CA VAL A 92 13.05 16.05 15.54
C VAL A 92 14.07 14.91 15.64
N ARG A 93 15.31 15.17 15.23
CA ARG A 93 16.41 14.20 15.37
C ARG A 93 16.66 13.81 16.82
N GLU A 94 16.77 14.78 17.72
CA GLU A 94 16.96 14.51 19.15
C GLU A 94 15.78 13.73 19.75
N LEU A 95 14.56 14.04 19.32
CA LEU A 95 13.36 13.34 19.75
C LEU A 95 13.35 11.87 19.27
N ILE A 96 13.76 11.61 18.03
CA ILE A 96 13.93 10.25 17.50
C ILE A 96 14.99 9.48 18.30
N LEU A 97 16.16 10.08 18.52
CA LEU A 97 17.26 9.46 19.28
C LEU A 97 16.90 9.21 20.75
N ARG A 98 16.06 10.05 21.36
CA ARG A 98 15.58 9.86 22.74
C ARG A 98 14.79 8.57 22.93
N LYS A 99 14.06 8.12 21.90
CA LYS A 99 13.30 6.85 21.94
C LYS A 99 14.15 5.64 21.57
N CYS A 100 15.39 5.84 21.15
CA CYS A 100 16.33 4.76 20.83
C CYS A 100 16.93 4.17 22.11
N LYS A 101 17.25 2.88 22.11
CA LYS A 101 18.00 2.28 23.22
C LYS A 101 19.36 2.96 23.42
N PRO A 102 19.79 3.20 24.67
CA PRO A 102 20.97 4.02 24.98
C PRO A 102 22.27 3.46 24.41
N GLU A 103 22.37 2.14 24.25
CA GLU A 103 23.53 1.47 23.65
C GLU A 103 23.69 1.84 22.17
N GLN A 104 22.60 1.82 21.40
CA GLN A 104 22.63 2.16 19.97
C GLN A 104 22.68 3.66 19.73
N THR A 105 22.11 4.48 20.62
CA THR A 105 22.18 5.95 20.51
C THR A 105 23.62 6.45 20.42
N ARG A 106 24.56 5.82 21.13
CA ARG A 106 25.99 6.18 21.09
C ARG A 106 26.64 5.91 19.73
N GLN A 107 26.19 4.86 19.03
CA GLN A 107 26.71 4.51 17.70
C GLN A 107 26.06 5.35 16.60
N LEU A 108 24.77 5.66 16.75
CA LEU A 108 23.98 6.39 15.76
C LEU A 108 24.18 7.90 15.77
N ARG A 109 24.40 8.52 16.95
CA ARG A 109 24.55 9.97 17.06
C ARG A 109 25.68 10.52 16.18
N PRO A 110 26.91 9.93 16.17
CA PRO A 110 27.97 10.37 15.27
C PRO A 110 27.60 10.25 13.78
N LEU A 111 26.83 9.21 13.41
CA LEU A 111 26.40 9.00 12.02
C LEU A 111 25.41 10.09 11.58
N PHE A 112 24.47 10.46 12.44
CA PHE A 112 23.48 11.52 12.16
C PHE A 112 24.09 12.92 12.15
N GLU A 113 25.15 13.14 12.93
CA GLU A 113 25.89 14.41 12.96
C GLU A 113 26.83 14.55 11.75
N LYS A 114 27.46 13.46 11.31
CA LYS A 114 28.38 13.45 10.16
C LYS A 114 27.65 13.71 8.84
N GLU A 115 26.50 13.09 8.63
CA GLU A 115 25.70 13.26 7.42
C GLU A 115 24.31 13.78 7.76
N SER A 116 24.06 15.04 7.39
CA SER A 116 22.74 15.64 7.60
C SER A 116 21.69 14.92 6.75
N PHE A 117 20.82 14.15 7.41
CA PHE A 117 19.78 13.35 6.78
C PHE A 117 20.32 12.34 5.76
N GLY A 118 21.35 11.62 6.18
CA GLY A 118 21.93 10.47 5.48
C GLY A 118 20.99 9.26 5.42
N GLU A 119 21.46 8.18 4.79
CA GLU A 119 20.65 7.00 4.47
C GLU A 119 20.04 6.32 5.69
N ILE A 120 20.84 6.15 6.76
CA ILE A 120 20.39 5.52 8.01
C ILE A 120 19.33 6.40 8.70
N GLU A 121 19.55 7.72 8.76
CA GLU A 121 18.59 8.66 9.36
C GLU A 121 17.25 8.63 8.59
N ARG A 122 17.30 8.56 7.25
CA ARG A 122 16.10 8.39 6.41
C ARG A 122 15.41 7.08 6.66
N LEU A 123 16.16 5.97 6.70
CA LEU A 123 15.61 4.63 6.90
C LEU A 123 14.86 4.54 8.22
N VAL A 124 15.51 4.94 9.32
CA VAL A 124 14.93 4.94 10.67
C VAL A 124 13.68 5.81 10.70
N THR A 125 13.77 7.05 10.21
CA THR A 125 12.65 8.00 10.21
C THR A 125 11.48 7.48 9.39
N GLN A 126 11.75 6.94 8.21
CA GLN A 126 10.74 6.34 7.32
C GLN A 126 10.04 5.16 8.00
N LYS A 127 10.78 4.23 8.61
CA LYS A 127 10.21 3.06 9.26
C LYS A 127 9.38 3.41 10.49
N LEU A 128 9.86 4.33 11.34
CA LEU A 128 9.06 4.85 12.45
C LEU A 128 7.77 5.50 11.95
N LEU A 129 7.87 6.35 10.93
CA LEU A 129 6.71 7.02 10.34
C LEU A 129 5.72 6.01 9.75
N ASP A 130 6.18 4.99 9.03
CA ASP A 130 5.35 3.97 8.42
C ASP A 130 4.59 3.13 9.46
N VAL A 131 5.27 2.73 10.54
CA VAL A 131 4.63 2.00 11.66
C VAL A 131 3.55 2.84 12.30
N VAL A 132 3.87 4.07 12.67
CA VAL A 132 2.95 4.98 13.37
C VAL A 132 1.76 5.32 12.46
N LYS A 133 1.99 5.53 11.17
CA LYS A 133 0.91 5.68 10.18
C LYS A 133 0.09 4.41 9.99
N GLY A 134 0.70 3.23 10.09
CA GLY A 134 0.00 1.95 10.07
C GLY A 134 -1.03 1.87 11.19
N VAL A 135 -0.57 2.12 12.43
CA VAL A 135 -1.45 2.19 13.61
C VAL A 135 -2.55 3.23 13.42
N ALA A 136 -2.20 4.44 13.00
CA ALA A 136 -3.17 5.51 12.78
C ALA A 136 -4.22 5.14 11.71
N LYS A 137 -3.87 4.40 10.65
CA LYS A 137 -4.82 3.94 9.62
C LYS A 137 -5.75 2.86 10.13
N GLU A 138 -5.22 1.89 10.89
CA GLU A 138 -6.00 0.80 11.47
C GLU A 138 -7.02 1.35 12.48
N GLU A 139 -6.58 2.30 13.31
CA GLU A 139 -7.39 2.93 14.35
C GLU A 139 -8.21 4.14 13.87
N TRP A 140 -8.02 4.60 12.63
CA TRP A 140 -8.72 5.78 12.10
C TRP A 140 -10.25 5.67 12.18
N LYS A 141 -10.79 4.44 12.07
CA LYS A 141 -12.22 4.17 12.17
C LYS A 141 -12.70 3.99 13.62
N ASN A 142 -11.78 3.88 14.57
CA ASN A 142 -12.06 3.69 15.98
C ASN A 142 -12.24 5.05 16.68
N GLU A 143 -13.49 5.46 16.88
CA GLU A 143 -13.80 6.73 17.54
C GLU A 143 -13.24 6.82 18.96
N ASN A 144 -13.15 5.69 19.68
CA ASN A 144 -12.63 5.66 21.04
C ASN A 144 -11.13 5.97 21.07
N TRP A 145 -10.37 5.40 20.13
CA TRP A 145 -8.94 5.69 19.98
C TRP A 145 -8.72 7.16 19.63
N LEU A 146 -9.48 7.70 18.66
CA LEU A 146 -9.38 9.13 18.30
C LEU A 146 -9.68 10.05 19.48
N ARG A 147 -10.68 9.73 20.30
CA ARG A 147 -10.99 10.50 21.52
C ARG A 147 -9.90 10.35 22.59
N ALA A 148 -9.29 9.17 22.75
CA ALA A 148 -8.20 8.96 23.68
C ALA A 148 -6.98 9.80 23.29
N VAL A 149 -6.56 9.74 22.03
CA VAL A 149 -5.45 10.54 21.51
C VAL A 149 -5.77 12.04 21.55
N ALA A 150 -7.02 12.44 21.28
CA ALA A 150 -7.44 13.83 21.42
C ALA A 150 -7.28 14.34 22.86
N ARG A 151 -7.68 13.55 23.86
CA ARG A 151 -7.53 13.89 25.28
C ARG A 151 -6.07 14.01 25.70
N LEU A 152 -5.21 13.08 25.26
CA LEU A 152 -3.77 13.11 25.52
C LEU A 152 -3.12 14.39 24.98
N ASN A 153 -3.66 14.93 23.88
CA ASN A 153 -3.14 16.13 23.23
C ASN A 153 -3.93 17.40 23.54
N HIS A 154 -4.89 17.35 24.48
CA HIS A 154 -5.79 18.46 24.82
C HIS A 154 -6.49 19.09 23.60
N LYS A 155 -6.94 18.24 22.66
CA LYS A 155 -7.65 18.64 21.43
C LYS A 155 -9.09 18.17 21.44
N SER A 156 -9.93 18.85 20.67
CA SER A 156 -11.27 18.35 20.36
C SER A 156 -11.19 17.13 19.44
N TYR A 157 -12.30 16.40 19.32
CA TYR A 157 -12.39 15.26 18.42
C TYR A 157 -12.18 15.68 16.97
N GLU A 158 -12.82 16.77 16.53
CA GLU A 158 -12.74 17.30 15.18
C GLU A 158 -11.34 17.82 14.85
N GLU A 159 -10.68 18.47 15.81
CA GLU A 159 -9.29 18.93 15.68
C GLU A 159 -8.34 17.73 15.54
N MET A 160 -8.45 16.74 16.43
CA MET A 160 -7.59 15.55 16.39
C MET A 160 -7.77 14.79 15.08
N ARG A 161 -9.01 14.71 14.59
CA ARG A 161 -9.35 14.07 13.33
C ARG A 161 -8.65 14.79 12.15
N VAL A 162 -8.66 16.12 12.12
CA VAL A 162 -7.88 16.88 11.12
C VAL A 162 -6.38 16.61 11.25
N ILE A 163 -5.84 16.64 12.47
CA ILE A 163 -4.41 16.41 12.75
C ILE A 163 -3.94 15.03 12.24
N VAL A 164 -4.72 13.98 12.45
CA VAL A 164 -4.39 12.63 11.95
C VAL A 164 -4.42 12.58 10.41
N LEU A 165 -5.39 13.23 9.75
CA LEU A 165 -5.43 13.29 8.29
C LEU A 165 -4.16 13.92 7.73
N GLU A 166 -3.75 15.04 8.31
CA GLU A 166 -2.53 15.76 7.92
C GLU A 166 -1.28 14.93 8.19
N PHE A 167 -1.24 14.24 9.32
CA PHE A 167 -0.14 13.33 9.64
C PHE A 167 -0.03 12.15 8.66
N LEU A 168 -1.15 11.56 8.25
CA LEU A 168 -1.15 10.44 7.30
C LEU A 168 -0.55 10.83 5.94
N ASP A 169 -0.62 12.10 5.56
CA ASP A 169 -0.02 12.64 4.33
C ASP A 169 1.38 13.21 4.50
N THR A 170 1.85 13.42 5.72
CA THR A 170 3.19 13.96 6.01
C THR A 170 4.27 13.00 5.52
N ASP A 171 5.22 13.44 4.69
CA ASP A 171 6.39 12.64 4.33
C ASP A 171 7.58 12.90 5.27
N ILE A 172 8.67 12.15 5.11
CA ILE A 172 9.88 12.30 5.93
C ILE A 172 10.53 13.69 5.83
N PHE A 173 10.24 14.46 4.78
CA PHE A 173 10.78 15.79 4.56
C PHE A 173 9.92 16.89 5.20
N ASN A 174 8.64 16.61 5.42
CA ASN A 174 7.66 17.53 6.02
C ASN A 174 7.35 17.18 7.48
N LEU A 175 8.12 16.26 8.08
CA LEU A 175 7.94 15.86 9.47
C LEU A 175 8.30 17.02 10.42
N SER A 176 7.33 17.44 11.23
CA SER A 176 7.48 18.52 12.20
C SER A 176 7.61 18.00 13.63
N VAL A 177 8.07 18.87 14.54
CA VAL A 177 8.10 18.58 15.99
C VAL A 177 6.70 18.26 16.52
N GLN A 178 5.66 18.95 16.02
CA GLN A 178 4.28 18.68 16.43
C GLN A 178 3.82 17.27 16.03
N ASN A 179 4.14 16.84 14.80
CA ASN A 179 3.85 15.48 14.35
C ASN A 179 4.54 14.44 15.25
N PHE A 180 5.76 14.73 15.71
CA PHE A 180 6.45 13.87 16.65
C PHE A 180 5.71 13.81 18.00
N LEU A 181 5.39 14.95 18.60
CA LEU A 181 4.73 15.02 19.91
C LEU A 181 3.33 14.39 19.92
N TYR A 182 2.57 14.54 18.84
CA TYR A 182 1.20 14.03 18.78
C TYR A 182 1.11 12.54 18.47
N PHE A 183 2.10 11.98 17.78
CA PHE A 183 2.04 10.61 17.28
C PHE A 183 3.24 9.76 17.70
N LEU A 184 4.46 10.12 17.30
CA LEU A 184 5.62 9.28 17.56
C LEU A 184 5.90 9.16 19.07
N GLU A 185 5.83 10.27 19.81
CA GLU A 185 6.08 10.29 21.26
C GLU A 185 5.12 9.39 22.06
N PRO A 186 3.78 9.48 21.88
CA PRO A 186 2.84 8.63 22.62
C PRO A 186 2.73 7.20 22.07
N LEU A 187 2.95 6.98 20.76
CA LEU A 187 2.74 5.65 20.15
C LEU A 187 3.99 4.77 20.19
N VAL A 188 5.18 5.36 20.12
CA VAL A 188 6.45 4.62 20.16
C VAL A 188 7.00 4.67 21.59
N GLN A 189 7.04 3.52 22.24
CA GLN A 189 7.66 3.39 23.55
C GLN A 189 9.18 3.41 23.43
N SER A 190 9.72 2.59 22.52
CA SER A 190 11.15 2.53 22.24
C SER A 190 11.40 1.92 20.86
N TRP A 191 12.60 2.15 20.32
CA TRP A 191 13.06 1.47 19.12
C TRP A 191 14.56 1.12 19.20
N ASP A 192 14.95 0.17 18.37
CA ASP A 192 16.28 -0.39 18.30
C ASP A 192 16.62 -0.76 16.86
N VAL A 193 17.90 -0.71 16.49
CA VAL A 193 18.38 -1.16 15.19
C VAL A 193 19.73 -1.86 15.38
N ASP A 194 19.84 -3.03 14.79
CA ASP A 194 21.12 -3.71 14.63
C ASP A 194 21.79 -3.18 13.36
N LEU A 195 22.91 -2.47 13.50
CA LEU A 195 23.64 -1.88 12.37
C LEU A 195 24.35 -2.91 11.48
N VAL A 196 24.49 -4.16 11.94
CA VAL A 196 25.11 -5.25 11.16
C VAL A 196 24.08 -5.92 10.26
N THR A 197 22.91 -6.26 10.82
CA THR A 197 21.82 -6.95 10.08
C THR A 197 20.77 -5.99 9.53
N PHE A 198 20.87 -4.71 9.86
CA PHE A 198 19.84 -3.67 9.66
C PHE A 198 18.48 -3.98 10.30
N ALA A 199 18.36 -5.05 11.11
CA ALA A 199 17.11 -5.41 11.74
C ALA A 199 16.65 -4.32 12.72
N MET A 200 15.42 -3.84 12.57
CA MET A 200 14.85 -2.77 13.38
C MET A 200 13.69 -3.31 14.22
N LYS A 201 13.71 -3.03 15.52
CA LYS A 201 12.64 -3.39 16.45
C LYS A 201 11.99 -2.12 16.95
N ILE A 202 10.66 -2.03 16.83
CA ILE A 202 9.85 -0.90 17.29
C ILE A 202 8.83 -1.43 18.28
N VAL A 203 8.89 -0.92 19.51
CA VAL A 203 7.96 -1.26 20.59
C VAL A 203 6.89 -0.17 20.66
N LEU A 204 5.64 -0.58 20.52
CA LEU A 204 4.48 0.31 20.56
C LEU A 204 3.89 0.36 21.97
N THR A 205 3.34 1.51 22.34
CA THR A 205 2.65 1.68 23.62
C THR A 205 1.39 0.78 23.64
N PRO A 206 1.27 -0.18 24.59
CA PRO A 206 0.21 -1.20 24.58
C PRO A 206 -1.22 -0.64 24.58
N GLU A 207 -1.42 0.53 25.17
CA GLU A 207 -2.73 1.18 25.30
C GLU A 207 -3.22 1.82 23.99
N LEU A 208 -2.30 2.13 23.07
CA LEU A 208 -2.57 2.87 21.84
C LEU A 208 -2.25 2.09 20.56
N GLY A 209 -1.57 0.94 20.67
CA GLY A 209 -1.30 0.02 19.57
C GLY A 209 -1.79 -1.40 19.89
N ARG A 210 -2.58 -2.01 18.98
CA ARG A 210 -3.10 -3.38 19.16
C ARG A 210 -2.01 -4.46 19.17
N GLU A 211 -0.90 -4.21 18.49
CA GLU A 211 0.28 -5.08 18.46
C GLU A 211 1.43 -4.37 19.16
N GLY A 212 1.83 -4.83 20.35
CA GLY A 212 2.83 -4.15 21.19
C GLY A 212 4.27 -4.17 20.65
N LEU A 213 4.58 -5.03 19.68
CA LEU A 213 5.92 -5.17 19.11
C LEU A 213 5.85 -5.34 17.58
N LYS A 214 6.58 -4.51 16.84
CA LYS A 214 6.83 -4.70 15.40
C LYS A 214 8.33 -4.88 15.17
N GLN A 215 8.71 -6.04 14.65
CA GLN A 215 10.09 -6.34 14.24
C GLN A 215 10.18 -6.35 12.72
N PHE A 216 11.18 -5.64 12.20
CA PHE A 216 11.49 -5.54 10.79
C PHE A 216 12.89 -6.08 10.56
N GLU A 217 13.02 -7.00 9.61
CA GLU A 217 14.29 -7.58 9.21
C GLU A 217 14.52 -7.25 7.74
N PHE A 218 15.72 -6.75 7.43
CA PHE A 218 16.10 -6.45 6.06
C PHE A 218 16.87 -7.65 5.53
N VAL A 219 16.13 -8.56 4.91
CA VAL A 219 16.71 -9.73 4.25
C VAL A 219 16.82 -9.41 2.77
N GLU A 220 18.05 -9.38 2.24
CA GLU A 220 18.26 -9.42 0.80
C GLU A 220 17.72 -10.76 0.29
N ARG A 221 16.51 -10.72 -0.28
CA ARG A 221 16.02 -11.84 -1.06
C ARG A 221 16.75 -11.80 -2.40
N GLY A 222 17.87 -12.51 -2.48
CA GLY A 222 18.34 -13.01 -3.78
C GLY A 222 17.20 -13.73 -4.51
N PRO A 223 17.31 -13.99 -5.83
CA PRO A 223 16.31 -14.78 -6.54
C PRO A 223 16.02 -16.02 -5.70
N ILE A 224 14.74 -16.19 -5.31
CA ILE A 224 14.25 -17.18 -4.35
C ILE A 224 15.13 -18.43 -4.47
N PRO A 225 15.94 -18.79 -3.44
CA PRO A 225 16.82 -19.94 -3.55
C PRO A 225 15.95 -21.11 -3.95
N ALA A 226 16.39 -21.82 -5.00
CA ALA A 226 15.64 -22.89 -5.64
C ALA A 226 14.97 -23.73 -4.55
N ILE A 227 13.63 -23.66 -4.50
CA ILE A 227 12.82 -24.59 -3.72
C ILE A 227 13.44 -25.95 -4.01
N GLU A 228 13.91 -26.68 -2.98
CA GLU A 228 14.40 -28.05 -3.18
C GLU A 228 13.37 -28.74 -4.07
N GLU A 229 13.77 -29.10 -5.29
CA GLU A 229 12.82 -29.54 -6.31
C GLU A 229 11.94 -30.63 -5.71
N GLU A 230 10.63 -30.37 -5.67
CA GLU A 230 9.66 -31.27 -5.06
C GLU A 230 9.86 -32.69 -5.61
N PRO A 231 9.88 -33.73 -4.77
CA PRO A 231 10.19 -35.10 -5.21
C PRO A 231 9.23 -35.58 -6.31
N GLY A 232 7.96 -35.14 -6.28
CA GLY A 232 7.00 -35.42 -7.34
C GLY A 232 7.30 -34.72 -8.67
N LEU A 233 7.91 -33.52 -8.63
CA LEU A 233 8.36 -32.81 -9.83
C LEU A 233 9.60 -33.49 -10.42
N LYS A 234 10.54 -33.94 -9.57
CA LYS A 234 11.69 -34.73 -10.03
C LYS A 234 11.26 -36.02 -10.71
N GLN A 235 10.30 -36.74 -10.10
CA GLN A 235 9.75 -37.97 -10.67
C GLN A 235 9.03 -37.71 -12.01
N PHE A 236 8.29 -36.61 -12.12
CA PHE A 236 7.67 -36.19 -13.38
C PHE A 236 8.71 -35.92 -14.48
N LEU A 237 9.79 -35.19 -14.16
CA LEU A 237 10.84 -34.85 -15.13
C LEU A 237 11.72 -36.06 -15.53
N GLN A 238 11.77 -37.11 -14.72
CA GLN A 238 12.47 -38.36 -15.02
C GLN A 238 11.62 -39.30 -15.90
N ASP A 239 10.30 -39.16 -15.90
CA ASP A 239 9.41 -39.99 -16.71
C ASP A 239 9.24 -39.38 -18.11
N CYS A 240 10.00 -39.92 -19.06
CA CYS A 240 9.96 -39.46 -20.45
C CYS A 240 8.57 -39.60 -21.09
N ASN A 241 7.65 -40.43 -20.56
CA ASN A 241 6.29 -40.51 -21.10
C ASN A 241 5.41 -39.33 -20.67
N LEU A 242 5.77 -38.64 -19.58
CA LEU A 242 4.97 -37.54 -19.01
C LEU A 242 5.55 -36.15 -19.33
N SER A 243 6.86 -36.04 -19.56
CA SER A 243 7.56 -34.74 -19.66
C SER A 243 8.32 -34.49 -20.97
N SER A 244 8.18 -35.35 -21.99
CA SER A 244 9.04 -35.33 -23.19
C SER A 244 9.00 -34.03 -24.01
N ASP A 245 7.92 -33.26 -23.91
CA ASP A 245 7.68 -32.07 -24.74
C ASP A 245 7.57 -30.77 -23.92
N ILE A 246 8.06 -30.77 -22.69
CA ILE A 246 7.96 -29.59 -21.82
C ILE A 246 8.88 -28.46 -22.28
N THR A 247 8.32 -27.25 -22.40
CA THR A 247 9.08 -26.04 -22.72
C THR A 247 9.70 -25.40 -21.47
N GLN A 248 10.67 -24.51 -21.65
CA GLN A 248 11.30 -23.80 -20.53
C GLN A 248 10.31 -22.93 -19.74
N GLU A 249 9.32 -22.34 -20.40
CA GLU A 249 8.28 -21.52 -19.76
C GLU A 249 7.33 -22.37 -18.92
N GLU A 250 6.89 -23.52 -19.44
CA GLU A 250 6.05 -24.48 -18.73
C GLU A 250 6.79 -25.07 -17.52
N LEU A 251 8.08 -25.39 -17.68
CA LEU A 251 8.93 -25.85 -16.58
C LEU A 251 9.08 -24.79 -15.48
N ALA A 252 9.25 -23.52 -15.86
CA ALA A 252 9.33 -22.42 -14.92
C ALA A 252 7.99 -22.20 -14.17
N PHE A 253 6.86 -22.42 -14.84
CA PHE A 253 5.54 -22.40 -14.19
C PHE A 253 5.40 -23.52 -13.15
N LEU A 254 5.72 -24.78 -13.51
CA LEU A 254 5.60 -25.92 -12.60
C LEU A 254 6.52 -25.78 -11.36
N ARG A 255 7.71 -25.20 -11.52
CA ARG A 255 8.65 -24.91 -10.41
C ARG A 255 8.15 -23.84 -9.44
N ARG A 256 7.19 -23.00 -9.84
CA ARG A 256 6.62 -21.93 -8.99
C ARG A 256 5.46 -22.42 -8.12
N LEU A 257 4.94 -23.62 -8.36
CA LEU A 257 3.87 -24.20 -7.56
C LEU A 257 4.39 -24.50 -6.15
N GLN A 258 3.73 -23.93 -5.13
CA GLN A 258 4.09 -24.11 -3.72
C GLN A 258 3.03 -24.93 -3.00
N PHE A 259 3.48 -25.91 -2.21
CA PHE A 259 2.61 -26.77 -1.41
C PHE A 259 3.00 -26.67 0.06
N LYS A 260 2.03 -26.48 0.95
CA LYS A 260 2.29 -26.30 2.39
C LYS A 260 2.17 -27.62 3.16
N ASP A 261 1.06 -28.34 2.98
CA ASP A 261 0.75 -29.53 3.78
C ASP A 261 0.53 -30.81 2.95
N ARG A 262 0.75 -30.73 1.62
CA ARG A 262 0.52 -31.84 0.69
C ARG A 262 1.72 -31.99 -0.23
N ARG A 263 2.10 -33.23 -0.52
CA ARG A 263 3.16 -33.52 -1.49
C ARG A 263 2.53 -33.99 -2.80
N PRO A 264 2.60 -33.21 -3.89
CA PRO A 264 2.03 -33.60 -5.17
C PRO A 264 2.79 -34.79 -5.77
N THR A 265 2.06 -35.64 -6.50
CA THR A 265 2.64 -36.76 -7.25
C THR A 265 3.02 -36.33 -8.66
N ALA A 266 3.79 -37.15 -9.40
CA ALA A 266 4.11 -36.87 -10.80
C ALA A 266 2.87 -36.61 -11.68
N LEU A 267 1.77 -37.34 -11.43
CA LEU A 267 0.50 -37.17 -12.15
C LEU A 267 -0.15 -35.81 -11.90
N TYR A 268 0.08 -35.19 -10.75
CA TYR A 268 -0.39 -33.84 -10.48
C TYR A 268 0.26 -32.84 -11.44
N TYR A 269 1.59 -32.92 -11.60
CA TYR A 269 2.33 -32.06 -12.51
C TYR A 269 1.96 -32.28 -13.97
N TYR A 270 1.74 -33.54 -14.37
CA TYR A 270 1.21 -33.84 -15.71
C TYR A 270 -0.15 -33.19 -15.95
N ARG A 271 -1.06 -33.25 -14.97
CA ARG A 271 -2.39 -32.62 -15.09
C ARG A 271 -2.31 -31.11 -15.16
N GLU A 272 -1.45 -30.48 -14.36
CA GLU A 272 -1.25 -29.02 -14.43
C GLU A 272 -0.64 -28.58 -15.76
N LEU A 273 0.28 -29.37 -16.32
CA LEU A 273 0.80 -29.12 -17.67
C LEU A 273 -0.30 -29.23 -18.74
N GLN A 274 -1.16 -30.24 -18.66
CA GLN A 274 -2.31 -30.36 -19.57
C GLN A 274 -3.30 -29.20 -19.39
N ASN A 275 -3.58 -28.81 -18.15
CA ASN A 275 -4.43 -27.65 -17.88
C ASN A 275 -3.86 -26.38 -18.50
N LEU A 276 -2.53 -26.19 -18.43
CA LEU A 276 -1.82 -25.05 -19.02
C LEU A 276 -1.93 -25.01 -20.55
N ARG A 277 -1.97 -26.18 -21.19
CA ARG A 277 -2.08 -26.34 -22.64
C ARG A 277 -3.51 -26.32 -23.16
N ASP A 278 -4.50 -26.55 -22.30
CA ASP A 278 -5.90 -26.61 -22.70
C ASP A 278 -6.43 -25.21 -23.10
N PRO A 279 -6.82 -25.02 -24.37
CA PRO A 279 -7.39 -23.75 -24.84
C PRO A 279 -8.70 -23.36 -24.15
N LEU A 280 -9.41 -24.31 -23.54
CA LEU A 280 -10.63 -24.03 -22.78
C LEU A 280 -10.35 -23.30 -21.46
N HIS A 281 -9.14 -23.45 -20.91
CA HIS A 281 -8.71 -22.76 -19.69
C HIS A 281 -8.13 -21.37 -19.97
N PHE A 282 -7.76 -21.06 -21.21
CA PHE A 282 -7.21 -19.76 -21.59
C PHE A 282 -7.90 -19.19 -22.83
N ARG A 283 -8.68 -18.12 -22.65
CA ARG A 283 -9.23 -17.37 -23.78
C ARG A 283 -8.19 -16.37 -24.27
N THR A 284 -7.76 -16.51 -25.52
CA THR A 284 -7.00 -15.47 -26.22
C THR A 284 -7.89 -14.22 -26.35
N PRO A 285 -7.45 -13.03 -25.90
CA PRO A 285 -8.24 -11.81 -26.06
C PRO A 285 -8.32 -11.47 -27.56
N GLY A 286 -9.48 -11.76 -28.18
CA GLY A 286 -9.73 -11.41 -29.58
C GLY A 286 -10.61 -12.38 -30.38
N PHE A 287 -10.82 -13.62 -29.92
CA PHE A 287 -11.57 -14.62 -30.68
C PHE A 287 -13.09 -14.47 -30.44
N LYS A 288 -13.83 -13.99 -31.45
CA LYS A 288 -15.31 -13.93 -31.41
C LYS A 288 -15.89 -15.29 -31.81
N ARG A 289 -17.02 -15.64 -31.19
CA ARG A 289 -17.72 -16.94 -31.24
C ARG A 289 -18.19 -17.40 -32.65
N GLY A 290 -17.86 -16.68 -33.72
CA GLY A 290 -18.26 -16.97 -35.10
C GLY A 290 -17.20 -17.65 -35.97
N ASP A 291 -15.94 -17.71 -35.52
CA ASP A 291 -14.83 -18.20 -36.37
C ASP A 291 -14.65 -19.73 -36.36
N ILE A 292 -15.42 -20.45 -35.54
CA ILE A 292 -15.36 -21.92 -35.43
C ILE A 292 -15.76 -22.59 -36.77
N GLN A 293 -16.68 -21.99 -37.53
CA GLN A 293 -17.12 -22.54 -38.82
C GLN A 293 -16.13 -22.25 -39.96
N ALA A 294 -15.36 -21.17 -39.86
CA ALA A 294 -14.44 -20.72 -40.91
C ALA A 294 -13.09 -21.48 -40.88
N GLU A 295 -12.68 -21.96 -39.71
CA GLU A 295 -11.42 -22.69 -39.53
C GLU A 295 -11.54 -24.18 -39.90
N ALA A 296 -12.75 -24.76 -39.81
CA ALA A 296 -13.05 -26.09 -40.33
C ALA A 296 -12.92 -26.16 -41.87
N ASN A 297 -13.24 -25.07 -42.58
CA ASN A 297 -13.14 -25.00 -44.04
C ASN A 297 -11.72 -24.71 -44.56
N ARG A 298 -10.84 -24.13 -43.73
CA ARG A 298 -9.43 -23.85 -44.12
C ARG A 298 -8.50 -25.05 -43.97
N ARG A 299 -8.89 -26.07 -43.20
CA ARG A 299 -8.06 -27.27 -42.97
C ARG A 299 -8.35 -28.46 -43.89
N GLY A 300 -9.06 -28.25 -45.00
CA GLY A 300 -9.03 -29.17 -46.15
C GLY A 300 -9.07 -30.66 -45.82
N ILE A 301 -9.99 -31.10 -44.95
CA ILE A 301 -10.33 -32.52 -44.81
C ILE A 301 -11.61 -32.75 -45.60
N LEU A 302 -11.45 -32.86 -46.92
CA LEU A 302 -12.36 -33.66 -47.72
C LEU A 302 -11.90 -35.12 -47.57
N LEU A 303 -12.53 -35.84 -46.65
CA LEU A 303 -12.83 -37.24 -46.91
C LEU A 303 -14.35 -37.35 -47.00
N SER A 304 -14.79 -37.33 -48.25
CA SER A 304 -16.04 -37.90 -48.70
C SER A 304 -16.19 -39.33 -48.17
N HIS A 305 -17.32 -39.62 -47.53
CA HIS A 305 -18.04 -40.85 -47.86
C HIS A 305 -19.54 -40.58 -47.90
N ARG A 306 -20.09 -40.86 -49.07
CA ARG A 306 -21.53 -40.89 -49.38
C ARG A 306 -22.20 -41.93 -48.47
N PHE A 307 -23.32 -41.57 -47.88
CA PHE A 307 -24.46 -42.47 -47.79
C PHE A 307 -25.61 -41.78 -48.52
N THR A 308 -25.94 -42.32 -49.69
CA THR A 308 -27.23 -42.13 -50.34
C THR A 308 -28.21 -43.06 -49.64
N ASP A 309 -29.40 -42.54 -49.34
CA ASP A 309 -30.60 -43.31 -49.02
C ASP A 309 -30.88 -44.32 -50.15
N ASP A 310 -30.89 -45.61 -49.81
CA ASP A 310 -31.97 -46.59 -50.04
C ASP A 310 -31.58 -47.92 -49.35
#